data_AF-A0A2A4R5W9-F1
#
_entry.id   AF-A0A2A4R5W9-F1
#
_cell.length_a   1.000
_cell.length_b   1.000
_cell.length_c   1.000
_cell.angle_alpha   90.00
_cell.angle_beta   90.00
_cell.angle_gamma   90.00
#
_symmetry.space_group_name_H-M   'P 1'
#
loop_
_entity.id
_entity.type
_entity.pdbx_description
1 polymer ?
#
loop_
_entity_poly.entity_id
_entity_poly.type
_entity_poly.pdbx_seq_one_letter_code
_entity_poly.pdbx_strand_id
1 'polypeptide(L)'
;MSDVNCPYCGYGNQINHDDGFGYREDEKHQQECSDCEKTFVFTTSISYHYEPEKAICLNGGDHEFEPTFTFPIEHTKMECELCWERRVPTDQEMVGILEVRSREFQKAQKSLPPTQEKEHG
;
A
#
# COMPACT_ATOMS: atom_id res chain seq x y z
N MET A 1 15.36 0.14 10.94
CA MET A 1 15.07 -1.24 11.36
C MET A 1 16.11 -2.12 10.70
N SER A 2 16.66 -3.11 11.42
CA SER A 2 17.62 -4.07 10.88
C SER A 2 16.90 -5.38 10.55
N ASP A 3 17.36 -6.08 9.53
CA ASP A 3 16.76 -7.36 9.11
C ASP A 3 17.26 -8.49 9.99
N VAL A 4 18.54 -8.43 10.38
CA VAL A 4 19.19 -9.46 11.20
C VAL A 4 20.19 -8.83 12.16
N ASN A 5 20.36 -9.45 13.33
CA ASN A 5 21.41 -9.07 14.26
C ASN A 5 22.63 -9.98 14.07
N CYS A 6 23.81 -9.37 13.99
CA CYS A 6 25.06 -10.12 13.89
C CYS A 6 25.21 -11.05 15.11
N PRO A 7 25.42 -12.35 14.92
CA PRO A 7 25.53 -13.29 16.04
C PRO A 7 26.82 -13.12 16.85
N TYR A 8 27.78 -12.31 16.37
CA TYR A 8 29.07 -12.11 17.01
C TYR A 8 29.15 -10.82 17.85
N CYS A 9 28.64 -9.69 17.34
CA CYS A 9 28.70 -8.40 18.04
C CYS A 9 27.32 -7.80 18.38
N GLY A 10 26.22 -8.40 17.91
CA GLY A 10 24.86 -7.90 18.12
C GLY A 10 24.46 -6.72 17.25
N TYR A 11 25.36 -6.21 16.40
CA TYR A 11 25.06 -5.08 15.50
C TYR A 11 23.98 -5.46 14.47
N GLY A 12 23.01 -4.58 14.26
CA GLY A 12 21.94 -4.76 13.29
C GLY A 12 22.43 -4.56 11.85
N ASN A 13 22.26 -5.58 11.01
CA ASN A 13 22.64 -5.55 9.59
C ASN A 13 21.39 -5.54 8.70
N GLN A 14 21.50 -4.93 7.51
CA GLN A 14 20.51 -5.06 6.45
C GLN A 14 20.93 -6.16 5.48
N ILE A 15 19.99 -6.98 5.02
CA ILE A 15 20.21 -7.94 3.94
C ILE A 15 19.93 -7.20 2.64
N ASN A 16 20.92 -7.09 1.76
CA ASN A 16 20.70 -6.46 0.47
C ASN A 16 19.90 -7.41 -0.43
N HIS A 17 18.73 -6.98 -0.86
CA HIS A 17 17.80 -7.75 -1.68
C HIS A 17 17.71 -7.26 -3.14
N ASP A 18 18.48 -6.23 -3.52
CA ASP A 18 18.37 -5.55 -4.82
C ASP A 18 18.75 -6.46 -6.01
N ASP A 19 19.58 -7.48 -5.78
CA ASP A 19 20.07 -8.43 -6.78
C ASP A 19 19.40 -9.82 -6.68
N GLY A 20 18.38 -9.95 -5.84
CA GLY A 20 17.75 -11.24 -5.56
C GLY A 20 18.54 -12.11 -4.56
N PHE A 21 19.59 -11.59 -3.94
CA PHE A 21 20.29 -12.28 -2.86
C PHE A 21 19.39 -12.47 -1.63
N GLY A 22 19.56 -13.61 -0.94
CA GLY A 22 18.83 -13.88 0.28
C GLY A 22 17.38 -14.33 0.10
N TYR A 23 16.90 -14.66 -1.10
CA TYR A 23 15.50 -15.14 -1.28
C TYR A 23 15.33 -16.66 -1.32
N ARG A 24 16.37 -17.42 -1.65
CA ARG A 24 16.27 -18.88 -1.76
C ARG A 24 16.16 -19.51 -0.36
N GLU A 25 15.04 -20.17 -0.09
CA GLU A 25 14.73 -20.74 1.23
C GLU A 25 15.47 -22.04 1.53
N ASP A 26 15.96 -22.72 0.48
CA ASP A 26 16.64 -24.02 0.55
C ASP A 26 18.17 -23.92 0.66
N GLU A 27 18.71 -22.71 0.72
CA GLU A 27 20.15 -22.47 0.83
C GLU A 27 20.53 -21.57 2.01
N LYS A 28 21.79 -21.70 2.43
CA LYS A 28 22.39 -20.80 3.41
C LYS A 28 23.07 -19.65 2.66
N HIS A 29 22.70 -18.43 3.02
CA HIS A 29 23.27 -17.20 2.52
C HIS A 29 24.40 -16.74 3.45
N GLN A 30 25.45 -16.16 2.88
CA GLN A 30 26.59 -15.64 3.65
C GLN A 30 26.63 -14.12 3.56
N GLN A 31 26.78 -13.45 4.70
CA GLN A 31 26.94 -12.00 4.75
C GLN A 31 28.01 -11.62 5.76
N GLU A 32 28.79 -10.59 5.43
CA GLU A 32 29.74 -9.98 6.35
C GLU A 32 29.05 -8.88 7.18
N CYS A 33 29.33 -8.86 8.49
CA CYS A 33 28.85 -7.81 9.37
C CYS A 33 29.61 -6.51 9.11
N SER A 34 28.90 -5.41 8.88
CA SER A 34 29.50 -4.08 8.61
C SER A 34 30.24 -3.46 9.79
N ASP A 35 30.11 -4.02 11.00
CA ASP A 35 30.70 -3.52 12.24
C ASP A 35 31.94 -4.32 12.68
N CYS A 36 31.84 -5.66 12.71
CA CYS A 36 32.92 -6.52 13.20
C CYS A 36 33.62 -7.35 12.11
N GLU A 37 33.23 -7.17 10.84
CA GLU A 37 33.81 -7.81 9.65
C GLU A 37 33.77 -9.34 9.68
N LYS A 38 32.97 -9.94 10.58
CA LYS A 38 32.77 -11.39 10.63
C LYS A 38 31.66 -11.80 9.68
N THR A 39 31.94 -12.82 8.88
CA THR A 39 30.93 -13.50 8.06
C THR A 39 30.03 -14.37 8.93
N PHE A 40 28.72 -14.25 8.74
CA PHE A 40 27.72 -15.13 9.33
C PHE A 40 26.85 -15.74 8.22
N VAL A 41 26.11 -16.79 8.57
CA VAL A 41 25.13 -17.42 7.69
C VAL A 41 23.72 -17.14 8.16
N PHE A 42 22.79 -17.02 7.22
CA PHE A 42 21.36 -16.97 7.50
C PHE A 42 20.59 -17.81 6.49
N THR A 43 19.34 -18.12 6.83
CA THR A 43 18.37 -18.80 5.97
C THR A 43 17.13 -17.93 5.87
N THR A 44 16.47 -17.95 4.73
CA THR A 44 15.25 -17.19 4.50
C THR A 44 14.04 -18.10 4.56
N SER A 45 12.93 -17.58 5.06
CA SER A 45 11.64 -18.27 5.02
C SER A 45 10.59 -17.29 4.51
N ILE A 46 9.83 -17.71 3.50
CA ILE A 46 8.76 -16.96 2.87
C ILE A 46 7.45 -17.64 3.29
N SER A 47 6.52 -16.85 3.83
CA SER A 47 5.19 -17.34 4.16
C SER A 47 4.17 -16.71 3.23
N TYR A 48 3.34 -17.56 2.62
CA TYR A 48 2.20 -17.12 1.83
C TYR A 48 0.93 -17.27 2.66
N HIS A 49 0.15 -16.19 2.71
CA HIS A 49 -1.18 -16.19 3.31
C HIS A 49 -2.20 -15.88 2.22
N TYR A 50 -3.19 -16.75 2.08
CA TYR A 50 -4.24 -16.62 1.06
C TYR A 50 -5.59 -16.52 1.76
N GLU A 51 -6.32 -15.44 1.50
CA GLU A 51 -7.69 -15.24 1.96
C GLU A 51 -8.61 -15.23 0.73
N PRO A 52 -9.33 -16.33 0.45
CA PRO A 52 -10.22 -16.38 -0.69
C PRO A 52 -11.52 -15.63 -0.39
N GLU A 53 -11.97 -14.84 -1.35
CA GLU A 53 -13.25 -14.13 -1.30
C GLU A 53 -14.15 -14.54 -2.48
N LYS A 54 -15.47 -14.41 -2.29
CA LYS A 54 -16.44 -14.71 -3.35
C LYS A 54 -16.57 -13.50 -4.27
N ALA A 55 -16.31 -13.72 -5.57
CA ALA A 55 -16.57 -12.75 -6.62
C ALA A 55 -17.70 -13.24 -7.54
N ILE A 56 -18.95 -12.92 -7.20
CA ILE A 56 -20.14 -13.37 -7.95
C ILE A 56 -20.13 -12.79 -9.37
N CYS A 57 -19.63 -11.56 -9.54
CA CYS A 57 -19.45 -10.90 -10.83
C CYS A 57 -18.62 -11.74 -11.83
N LEU A 58 -17.58 -12.43 -11.36
CA LEU A 58 -16.76 -13.31 -12.21
C LEU A 58 -17.47 -14.61 -12.64
N ASN A 59 -18.68 -14.86 -12.12
CA ASN A 59 -19.48 -16.06 -12.40
C ASN A 59 -20.83 -15.70 -13.05
N GLY A 60 -20.88 -14.59 -13.79
CA GLY A 60 -22.06 -14.15 -14.53
C GLY A 60 -23.04 -13.29 -13.75
N GLY A 61 -22.72 -12.92 -12.52
CA GLY A 61 -23.42 -11.83 -11.82
C GLY A 61 -22.96 -10.45 -12.33
N ASP A 62 -23.64 -9.41 -11.86
CA ASP A 62 -23.27 -8.03 -12.18
C ASP A 62 -22.09 -7.54 -11.33
N HIS A 63 -21.34 -6.57 -11.86
CA HIS A 63 -20.31 -5.88 -11.11
C HIS A 63 -20.92 -4.73 -10.29
N GLU A 64 -20.61 -4.71 -9.00
CA GLU A 64 -20.91 -3.58 -8.10
C GLU A 64 -19.74 -2.60 -8.14
N PHE A 65 -19.84 -1.59 -9.02
CA PHE A 65 -18.78 -0.61 -9.27
C PHE A 65 -18.92 0.64 -8.40
N GLU A 66 -17.86 0.97 -7.67
CA GLU A 66 -17.75 2.21 -6.88
C GLU A 66 -16.57 3.07 -7.37
N PRO A 67 -16.62 4.41 -7.23
CA PRO A 67 -15.55 5.28 -7.67
C PRO A 67 -14.36 5.24 -6.69
N THR A 68 -13.15 5.06 -7.22
CA THR A 68 -11.92 5.19 -6.43
C THR A 68 -11.73 6.61 -5.92
N PHE A 69 -11.03 6.76 -4.79
CA PHE A 69 -10.73 8.07 -4.21
C PHE A 69 -9.30 8.52 -4.57
N THR A 70 -9.18 9.36 -5.60
CA THR A 70 -7.88 9.86 -6.11
C THR A 70 -7.82 11.39 -6.11
N PHE A 71 -6.61 11.93 -6.01
CA PHE A 71 -6.29 13.34 -6.26
C PHE A 71 -5.08 13.41 -7.21
N PRO A 72 -5.17 14.00 -8.41
CA PRO A 72 -6.34 14.66 -9.02
C PRO A 72 -7.58 13.77 -9.30
N ILE A 73 -8.74 14.40 -9.47
CA ILE A 73 -10.06 13.73 -9.58
C ILE A 73 -10.28 13.07 -10.96
N GLU A 74 -9.69 13.63 -12.00
CA GLU A 74 -9.73 13.13 -13.37
C GLU A 74 -9.09 11.74 -13.54
N HIS A 75 -8.31 11.29 -12.54
CA HIS A 75 -7.75 9.94 -12.49
C HIS A 75 -8.66 8.90 -11.82
N THR A 76 -9.86 9.29 -11.40
CA THR A 76 -10.84 8.38 -10.78
C THR A 76 -11.17 7.24 -11.73
N LYS A 77 -11.26 6.02 -11.18
CA LYS A 77 -11.72 4.81 -11.87
C LYS A 77 -12.96 4.28 -11.16
N MET A 78 -13.79 3.53 -11.88
CA MET A 78 -14.77 2.67 -11.23
C MET A 78 -14.08 1.35 -10.93
N GLU A 79 -14.19 0.87 -9.69
CA GLU A 79 -13.61 -0.38 -9.21
C GLU A 79 -14.73 -1.27 -8.66
N CYS A 80 -14.76 -2.54 -9.09
CA CYS A 80 -15.75 -3.48 -8.56
C CYS A 80 -15.37 -3.91 -7.14
N GLU A 81 -16.28 -3.79 -6.18
CA GLU A 81 -15.98 -4.12 -4.77
C GLU A 81 -15.58 -5.59 -4.56
N LEU A 82 -16.04 -6.49 -5.44
CA LEU A 82 -15.86 -7.94 -5.29
C LEU A 82 -14.65 -8.53 -6.03
N CYS A 83 -14.35 -8.04 -7.23
CA CYS A 83 -13.26 -8.58 -8.07
C CYS A 83 -12.18 -7.56 -8.41
N TRP A 84 -12.39 -6.30 -8.04
CA TRP A 84 -11.46 -5.19 -8.21
C TRP A 84 -11.11 -4.90 -9.68
N GLU A 85 -11.96 -5.38 -10.60
CA GLU A 85 -11.92 -4.95 -11.99
C GLU A 85 -12.11 -3.44 -12.06
N ARG A 86 -11.33 -2.80 -12.94
CA ARG A 86 -11.31 -1.35 -13.09
C ARG A 86 -11.73 -0.93 -14.48
N ARG A 87 -12.55 0.11 -14.55
CA ARG A 87 -12.90 0.80 -15.80
C ARG A 87 -12.87 2.32 -15.65
N VAL A 88 -12.89 3.00 -16.79
CA VAL A 88 -13.09 4.45 -16.83
C VAL A 88 -14.56 4.74 -16.47
N PRO A 89 -14.83 5.71 -15.60
CA PRO A 89 -16.21 6.13 -15.34
C PRO A 89 -16.79 6.77 -16.59
N THR A 90 -18.09 6.57 -16.81
CA THR A 90 -18.83 7.29 -17.84
C THR A 90 -18.91 8.78 -17.47
N ASP A 91 -19.20 9.64 -18.46
CA ASP A 91 -19.33 11.08 -18.20
C ASP A 91 -20.41 11.38 -17.14
N GLN A 92 -21.53 10.64 -17.17
CA GLN A 92 -22.60 10.78 -16.18
C GLN A 92 -22.14 10.37 -14.77
N GLU A 93 -21.38 9.28 -14.66
CA GLU A 93 -20.80 8.85 -13.38
C GLU A 93 -19.79 9.91 -12.87
N MET A 94 -18.95 10.47 -13.75
CA MET A 94 -18.01 11.53 -13.35
C MET A 94 -18.70 12.79 -12.83
N VAL A 95 -19.81 13.19 -13.44
CA VAL A 95 -20.63 14.30 -12.92
C VAL A 95 -21.11 13.99 -11.51
N GLY A 96 -21.67 12.80 -11.27
CA GLY A 96 -22.11 12.38 -9.95
C GLY A 96 -20.98 12.35 -8.91
N ILE A 97 -19.80 11.85 -9.29
CA ILE A 97 -18.61 11.80 -8.43
C ILE A 97 -18.17 13.21 -8.03
N LEU A 98 -18.13 14.15 -8.99
CA LEU A 98 -17.78 15.55 -8.75
C LEU A 98 -18.76 16.23 -7.78
N GLU A 99 -20.05 15.99 -7.94
CA GLU A 99 -21.10 16.54 -7.08
C GLU A 99 -20.98 16.02 -5.64
N VAL A 100 -20.78 14.71 -5.46
CA VAL A 100 -20.59 14.11 -4.13
C VAL A 100 -19.35 14.69 -3.46
N ARG A 101 -18.19 14.69 -4.13
CA ARG A 101 -16.94 15.19 -3.56
C ARG A 101 -17.00 16.68 -3.23
N SER A 102 -17.66 17.48 -4.06
CA SER A 102 -17.86 18.91 -3.78
C SER A 102 -18.70 19.13 -2.51
N ARG A 103 -19.77 18.33 -2.31
CA ARG A 103 -20.58 18.40 -1.09
C ARG A 103 -19.80 17.97 0.14
N GLU A 104 -19.03 16.89 0.07
CA GLU A 104 -18.20 16.43 1.19
C GLU A 104 -17.12 17.44 1.55
N PHE A 105 -16.48 18.06 0.55
CA PHE A 105 -15.52 19.15 0.77
C PHE A 105 -16.17 20.35 1.50
N GLN A 106 -17.36 20.77 1.07
CA GLN A 106 -18.10 21.85 1.74
C GLN A 106 -18.49 21.51 3.17
N LYS A 107 -18.89 20.26 3.45
CA LYS A 107 -19.17 19.80 4.82
C LYS A 107 -17.91 19.85 5.67
N ALA A 108 -16.79 19.33 5.17
CA ALA A 108 -15.52 19.34 5.86
C ALA A 108 -15.05 20.77 6.19
N GLN A 109 -15.19 21.71 5.25
CA GLN A 109 -14.87 23.12 5.49
C GLN A 109 -15.73 23.76 6.59
N LYS A 110 -17.03 23.45 6.63
CA LYS A 110 -17.93 23.96 7.67
C LYS A 110 -17.65 23.38 9.05
N SER A 111 -17.02 22.21 9.12
CA SER A 111 -16.62 21.58 10.38
C SER A 111 -15.24 22.02 10.91
N LEU A 112 -14.48 22.81 10.13
CA LEU A 112 -13.20 23.34 10.59
C LEU A 112 -13.41 24.41 11.67
N PRO A 113 -12.69 24.34 12.80
CA PRO A 113 -12.70 25.42 13.78
C PRO A 113 -12.13 26.71 13.16
N PRO A 114 -12.61 27.90 13.59
CA PRO A 114 -12.08 29.16 13.07
C PRO A 114 -10.57 29.23 13.33
N THR A 115 -9.80 29.49 12.28
CA THR A 115 -8.36 29.73 12.36
C THR A 115 -8.13 30.96 13.22
N GLN A 116 -7.50 30.79 14.39
CA GLN A 116 -7.02 31.92 15.19
C GLN A 116 -5.85 32.56 14.43
N GLU A 117 -6.12 33.68 13.78
CA GLU A 117 -5.09 34.58 13.27
C GLU A 117 -4.27 35.06 14.48
N LYS A 118 -3.10 34.46 14.68
CA LYS A 118 -2.10 35.02 15.58
C LYS A 118 -1.49 36.22 14.86
N GLU A 119 -2.05 37.39 15.12
CA GLU A 119 -1.32 38.65 14.95
C GLU A 119 -0.04 38.56 15.79
N HIS A 120 1.12 38.49 15.13
CA HIS A 120 2.41 38.72 15.76
C HIS A 120 2.79 40.17 15.50
N GLY A 121 2.59 41.00 16.52
CA GLY A 121 3.24 42.30 16.67
C GLY A 121 4.65 42.18 17.20
#